data_AF-A0A4Y6KU07-F1
#
_entry.id   AF-A0A4Y6KU07-F1
#
_cell.length_a   1.000
_cell.length_b   1.000
_cell.length_c   1.000
_cell.angle_alpha   90.00
_cell.angle_beta   90.00
_cell.angle_gamma   90.00
#
_symmetry.space_group_name_H-M   'P 1'
#
loop_
_entity.id
_entity.type
_entity.pdbx_description
1 polymer ?
#
loop_
_entity_poly.entity_id
_entity_poly.type
_entity_poly.pdbx_seq_one_letter_code
_entity_poly.pdbx_strand_id
1 'polypeptide(L)'
;MKAIILAAGAVALLYGTAAVAAAGKLSAADEAAAFKAAGFKLKGKRWQACDDPTPGYSAGVIEDVRDANGDGLPEAVIAEGGSFCYGHTGYGYSLVSKQADGRWKLVSNGTGILQFLDAKGAGGWPDIQIGGPGFCFPVLRWNGRAYVQHRHEYEGKPCRSR
;
A
#
# COMPACT_ATOMS: atom_id res chain seq x y z
N MET A 1 -47.20 6.75 54.79
CA MET A 1 -47.79 5.99 53.67
C MET A 1 -47.12 6.46 52.38
N LYS A 2 -46.52 5.50 51.65
CA LYS A 2 -46.06 5.53 50.24
C LYS A 2 -45.11 6.65 49.78
N ALA A 3 -43.82 6.35 49.80
CA ALA A 3 -42.83 6.98 48.92
C ALA A 3 -42.78 6.19 47.60
N ILE A 4 -43.02 6.85 46.47
CA ILE A 4 -42.76 6.32 45.13
C ILE A 4 -41.67 7.20 44.54
N ILE A 5 -40.43 6.70 44.53
CA ILE A 5 -39.30 7.35 43.86
C ILE A 5 -39.20 6.74 42.47
N LEU A 6 -39.56 7.53 41.45
CA LEU A 6 -39.32 7.21 40.05
C LEU A 6 -37.84 7.48 39.74
N ALA A 7 -37.05 6.41 39.58
CA ALA A 7 -35.69 6.51 39.09
C ALA A 7 -35.71 6.54 37.55
N ALA A 8 -35.53 7.73 36.96
CA ALA A 8 -35.29 7.88 35.53
C ALA A 8 -33.83 7.52 35.23
N GLY A 9 -33.60 6.33 34.69
CA GLY A 9 -32.28 5.90 34.21
C GLY A 9 -31.95 6.55 32.87
N ALA A 10 -31.06 7.55 32.88
CA ALA A 10 -30.51 8.11 31.65
C ALA A 10 -29.42 7.17 31.10
N VAL A 11 -29.74 6.44 30.02
CA VAL A 11 -28.76 5.67 29.25
C VAL A 11 -27.96 6.65 28.40
N ALA A 12 -26.74 6.96 28.83
CA ALA A 12 -25.80 7.76 28.05
C ALA A 12 -25.21 6.91 26.92
N LEU A 13 -25.69 7.14 25.69
CA LEU A 13 -25.08 6.61 24.47
C LEU A 13 -23.72 7.28 24.25
N LEU A 14 -22.65 6.53 24.52
CA LEU A 14 -21.29 6.93 24.16
C LEU A 14 -21.12 6.76 22.64
N TYR A 15 -21.26 7.87 21.91
CA TYR A 15 -20.83 7.94 20.51
C TYR A 15 -19.30 7.91 20.47
N GLY A 16 -18.74 6.73 20.20
CA GLY A 16 -17.33 6.59 19.86
C GLY A 16 -17.07 7.27 18.51
N THR A 17 -16.39 8.41 18.53
CA THR A 17 -15.87 9.02 17.30
C THR A 17 -14.76 8.14 16.77
N ALA A 18 -15.02 7.39 15.70
CA ALA A 18 -13.96 6.74 14.93
C ALA A 18 -13.02 7.84 14.41
N ALA A 19 -11.79 7.86 14.93
CA ALA A 19 -10.75 8.73 14.42
C ALA A 19 -10.45 8.27 12.99
N VAL A 20 -10.82 9.09 12.01
CA VAL A 20 -10.36 8.93 10.64
C VAL A 20 -8.86 9.21 10.68
N ALA A 21 -8.05 8.14 10.63
CA ALA A 21 -6.60 8.27 10.59
C ALA A 21 -6.24 9.09 9.34
N ALA A 22 -5.76 10.32 9.56
CA ALA A 22 -5.13 11.09 8.50
C ALA A 22 -4.00 10.23 7.90
N ALA A 23 -3.91 10.19 6.57
CA ALA A 23 -2.79 9.58 5.84
C ALA A 23 -1.47 10.24 6.29
N GLY A 24 -0.88 9.67 7.33
CA GLY A 24 0.22 10.25 8.08
C GLY A 24 1.52 9.56 7.71
N LYS A 25 2.63 10.32 7.76
CA LYS A 25 3.97 9.74 7.74
C LYS A 25 4.05 8.64 8.81
N LEU A 26 4.56 7.47 8.43
CA LEU A 26 4.75 6.36 9.36
C LEU A 26 5.69 6.75 10.51
N SER A 27 5.53 6.08 11.65
CA SER A 27 6.56 6.14 12.70
C SER A 27 7.87 5.55 12.16
N ALA A 28 9.02 5.96 12.70
CA ALA A 28 10.31 5.40 12.27
C ALA A 28 10.40 3.87 12.44
N ALA A 29 9.71 3.33 13.45
CA ALA A 29 9.62 1.88 13.67
C ALA A 29 8.78 1.20 12.59
N ASP A 30 7.63 1.78 12.23
CA ASP A 30 6.77 1.28 11.17
C ASP A 30 7.42 1.39 9.79
N GLU A 31 8.09 2.51 9.49
CA GLU A 31 8.86 2.68 8.26
C GLU A 31 9.92 1.58 8.12
N ALA A 32 10.73 1.37 9.16
CA ALA A 32 11.74 0.31 9.14
C ALA A 32 11.12 -1.09 9.02
N ALA A 33 9.94 -1.34 9.62
CA ALA A 33 9.23 -2.61 9.53
C ALA A 33 8.64 -2.83 8.13
N ALA A 34 8.08 -1.78 7.51
CA ALA A 34 7.57 -1.77 6.14
C ALA A 34 8.68 -2.11 5.14
N PHE A 35 9.84 -1.46 5.22
CA PHE A 35 11.01 -1.77 4.40
C PHE A 35 11.46 -3.22 4.56
N LYS A 36 11.59 -3.70 5.81
CA LYS A 36 11.98 -5.10 6.08
C LYS A 36 10.96 -6.09 5.52
N ALA A 37 9.66 -5.81 5.65
CA ALA A 37 8.60 -6.66 5.10
C ALA A 37 8.65 -6.72 3.57
N ALA A 38 9.06 -5.63 2.92
CA ALA A 38 9.32 -5.56 1.48
C ALA A 38 10.66 -6.21 1.05
N GLY A 39 11.46 -6.74 1.99
CA GLY A 39 12.74 -7.38 1.71
C GLY A 39 13.94 -6.43 1.61
N PHE A 40 13.75 -5.14 1.88
CA PHE A 40 14.84 -4.16 1.87
C PHE A 40 15.79 -4.37 3.06
N LYS A 41 17.07 -4.10 2.82
CA LYS A 41 18.13 -4.10 3.83
C LYS A 41 18.64 -2.68 4.01
N LEU A 42 18.88 -2.29 5.26
CA LEU A 42 19.50 -1.02 5.56
C LEU A 42 21.01 -1.12 5.34
N LYS A 43 21.54 -0.38 4.35
CA LYS A 43 22.97 -0.25 4.07
C LYS A 43 23.41 1.19 4.29
N GLY A 44 24.15 1.41 5.37
CA GLY A 44 24.42 2.76 5.87
C GLY A 44 23.13 3.45 6.28
N LYS A 45 22.73 4.50 5.54
CA LYS A 45 21.47 5.25 5.76
C LYS A 45 20.45 5.06 4.63
N ARG A 46 20.66 4.06 3.76
CA ARG A 46 19.83 3.82 2.57
C ARG A 46 19.19 2.43 2.66
N TRP A 47 17.89 2.35 2.42
CA TRP A 47 17.19 1.08 2.24
C TRP A 47 17.42 0.58 0.82
N GLN A 48 17.81 -0.69 0.67
CA GLN A 48 18.12 -1.29 -0.63
C GLN A 48 17.52 -2.70 -0.72
N ALA A 49 16.74 -2.97 -1.76
CA ALA A 49 16.28 -4.33 -2.09
C ALA A 49 17.20 -4.99 -3.12
N CYS A 50 17.83 -4.17 -3.97
CA CYS A 50 18.81 -4.58 -4.97
C CYS A 50 20.16 -3.88 -4.78
N ASP A 51 21.25 -4.60 -5.03
CA ASP A 51 22.62 -4.10 -4.92
C ASP A 51 23.12 -3.55 -6.26
N ASP A 52 22.55 -2.42 -6.69
CA ASP A 52 22.95 -1.74 -7.92
C ASP A 52 24.25 -0.93 -7.71
N PRO A 53 25.36 -1.26 -8.41
CA PRO A 53 26.61 -0.53 -8.29
C PRO A 53 26.68 0.74 -9.17
N THR A 54 25.63 1.02 -9.96
CA THR A 54 25.67 2.08 -10.98
C THR A 54 25.34 3.46 -10.41
N PRO A 55 25.84 4.56 -11.01
CA PRO A 55 25.53 5.91 -10.56
C PRO A 55 24.05 6.31 -10.66
N GLY A 56 23.26 5.59 -11.48
CA GLY A 56 21.83 5.85 -11.68
C GLY A 56 20.92 5.28 -10.59
N TYR A 57 21.49 4.63 -9.57
CA TYR A 57 20.72 3.98 -8.51
C TYR A 57 20.08 4.97 -7.53
N SER A 58 18.78 4.79 -7.31
CA SER A 58 17.99 5.46 -6.27
C SER A 58 17.52 4.45 -5.23
N ALA A 59 17.79 4.74 -3.96
CA ALA A 59 17.46 3.84 -2.87
C ALA A 59 15.94 3.77 -2.62
N GLY A 60 15.54 2.73 -1.90
CA GLY A 60 14.17 2.54 -1.41
C GLY A 60 13.63 3.76 -0.68
N VAL A 61 12.48 4.26 -1.12
CA VAL A 61 11.72 5.36 -0.50
C VAL A 61 10.25 4.98 -0.38
N ILE A 62 9.59 5.42 0.69
CA ILE A 62 8.13 5.31 0.81
C ILE A 62 7.51 6.48 0.04
N GLU A 63 6.81 6.18 -1.05
CA GLU A 63 6.15 7.17 -1.91
C GLU A 63 4.74 7.51 -1.45
N ASP A 64 4.04 6.55 -0.86
CA ASP A 64 2.64 6.70 -0.47
C ASP A 64 2.32 5.87 0.77
N VAL A 65 1.45 6.41 1.63
CA VAL A 65 0.94 5.77 2.85
C VAL A 65 -0.54 6.09 2.99
N ARG A 66 -1.38 5.06 2.99
CA ARG A 66 -2.83 5.20 3.14
C ARG A 66 -3.46 3.90 3.58
N ASP A 67 -4.65 3.95 4.17
CA ASP A 67 -5.52 2.78 4.25
C ASP A 67 -6.12 2.51 2.86
N ALA A 68 -5.55 1.56 2.13
CA ALA A 68 -5.94 1.28 0.76
C ALA A 68 -7.17 0.35 0.71
N ASN A 69 -7.23 -0.63 1.61
CA ASN A 69 -8.28 -1.66 1.59
C ASN A 69 -9.52 -1.30 2.44
N GLY A 70 -9.43 -0.28 3.31
CA GLY A 70 -10.49 0.19 4.19
C GLY A 70 -10.59 -0.54 5.53
N ASP A 71 -9.53 -1.22 5.99
CA ASP A 71 -9.52 -1.97 7.26
C ASP A 71 -9.08 -1.13 8.48
N GLY A 72 -8.76 0.15 8.26
CA GLY A 72 -8.31 1.09 9.28
C GLY A 72 -6.81 1.01 9.58
N LEU A 73 -6.05 0.19 8.87
CA LEU A 73 -4.60 0.08 8.97
C LEU A 73 -3.94 0.61 7.69
N PRO A 74 -2.72 1.17 7.79
CA PRO A 74 -2.04 1.72 6.63
C PRO A 74 -1.36 0.63 5.78
N GLU A 75 -1.46 0.80 4.47
CA GLU A 75 -0.54 0.31 3.47
C GLU A 75 0.56 1.34 3.17
N ALA A 76 1.70 0.86 2.68
CA ALA A 76 2.78 1.69 2.16
C ALA A 76 3.26 1.18 0.80
N VAL A 77 3.48 2.13 -0.12
CA VAL A 77 4.13 1.88 -1.41
C VAL A 77 5.58 2.30 -1.30
N ILE A 78 6.48 1.35 -1.54
CA ILE A 78 7.93 1.56 -1.51
C ILE A 78 8.43 1.47 -2.95
N ALA A 79 9.14 2.51 -3.41
CA ALA A 79 9.78 2.54 -4.72
C ALA A 79 11.31 2.45 -4.57
N GLU A 80 11.96 1.73 -5.48
CA GLU A 80 13.41 1.72 -5.66
C GLU A 80 13.68 1.88 -7.16
N GLY A 81 14.80 2.54 -7.52
CA GLY A 81 15.12 2.78 -8.92
C GLY A 81 16.55 2.41 -9.27
N GLY A 82 16.74 1.97 -10.50
CA GLY A 82 18.02 1.49 -11.02
C GLY A 82 17.78 0.56 -12.21
N SER A 83 18.34 0.90 -13.37
CA SER A 83 18.19 0.07 -14.57
C SER A 83 18.87 -1.30 -14.44
N PHE A 84 19.85 -1.43 -13.55
CA PHE A 84 20.47 -2.73 -13.25
C PHE A 84 19.45 -3.71 -12.66
N CYS A 85 18.60 -3.22 -11.77
CA CYS A 85 17.61 -4.02 -11.04
C CYS A 85 16.30 -4.18 -11.80
N TYR A 86 15.90 -3.14 -12.53
CA TYR A 86 14.55 -2.99 -13.08
C TYR A 86 14.52 -2.85 -14.61
N GLY A 87 15.66 -3.07 -15.27
CA GLY A 87 15.78 -2.98 -16.72
C GLY A 87 15.39 -1.61 -17.27
N HIS A 88 14.81 -1.60 -18.47
CA HIS A 88 14.42 -0.36 -19.17
C HIS A 88 13.31 0.42 -18.43
N THR A 89 12.54 -0.23 -17.56
CA THR A 89 11.52 0.45 -16.74
C THR A 89 12.16 1.35 -15.69
N GLY A 90 13.35 0.99 -15.20
CA GLY A 90 14.14 1.82 -14.29
C GLY A 90 13.65 1.87 -12.84
N TYR A 91 12.45 1.36 -12.53
CA TYR A 91 11.86 1.38 -11.20
C TYR A 91 11.20 0.04 -10.85
N GLY A 92 11.19 -0.27 -9.56
CA GLY A 92 10.36 -1.32 -8.97
C GLY A 92 9.54 -0.78 -7.81
N TYR A 93 8.47 -1.49 -7.51
CA TYR A 93 7.57 -1.19 -6.40
C TYR A 93 7.47 -2.39 -5.45
N SER A 94 7.17 -2.09 -4.19
CA SER A 94 6.68 -3.02 -3.20
C SER A 94 5.49 -2.39 -2.46
N LEU A 95 4.37 -3.09 -2.45
CA LEU A 95 3.19 -2.77 -1.64
C LEU A 95 3.20 -3.63 -0.39
N VAL A 96 3.25 -3.00 0.77
CA VAL A 96 3.19 -3.66 2.07
C VAL A 96 1.99 -3.16 2.88
N SER A 97 1.44 -4.03 3.72
CA SER A 97 0.25 -3.75 4.54
C SER A 97 0.55 -4.01 6.01
N LYS A 98 0.14 -3.08 6.88
CA LYS A 98 0.17 -3.28 8.32
C LYS A 98 -0.98 -4.19 8.73
N GLN A 99 -0.67 -5.27 9.44
CA GLN A 99 -1.63 -6.26 9.90
C GLN A 99 -2.17 -5.88 11.29
N ALA A 100 -3.32 -6.45 11.66
CA ALA A 100 -3.97 -6.19 12.96
C ALA A 100 -3.09 -6.53 14.19
N ASP A 101 -2.11 -7.42 14.02
CA ASP A 101 -1.12 -7.75 15.07
C ASP A 101 0.07 -6.78 15.11
N GLY A 102 0.04 -5.71 14.31
CA GLY A 102 1.08 -4.69 14.19
C GLY A 102 2.25 -5.07 13.29
N ARG A 103 2.32 -6.31 12.77
CA ARG A 103 3.37 -6.70 11.82
C ARG A 103 3.08 -6.16 10.43
N TRP A 104 4.13 -5.98 9.64
CA TRP A 104 4.03 -5.61 8.23
C TRP A 104 4.19 -6.84 7.34
N LYS A 105 3.42 -6.89 6.25
CA LYS A 105 3.44 -8.00 5.29
C LYS A 105 3.54 -7.48 3.87
N LEU A 106 4.35 -8.16 3.04
CA LEU A 106 4.36 -7.95 1.59
C LEU A 106 3.04 -8.42 0.96
N VAL A 107 2.40 -7.52 0.23
CA VAL A 107 1.14 -7.77 -0.49
C VAL A 107 1.41 -8.02 -1.98
N SER A 108 2.25 -7.18 -2.59
CA SER A 108 2.64 -7.28 -3.99
C SER A 108 3.97 -6.57 -4.23
N ASN A 109 4.73 -7.01 -5.23
CA ASN A 109 5.91 -6.29 -5.72
C ASN A 109 6.11 -6.58 -7.20
N GLY A 110 6.96 -5.77 -7.84
CA GLY A 110 7.36 -6.01 -9.23
C GLY A 110 8.10 -4.82 -9.83
N THR A 111 8.39 -4.94 -11.12
CA THR A 111 9.00 -3.86 -11.91
C THR A 111 7.91 -2.92 -12.41
N GLY A 112 8.08 -1.61 -12.20
CA GLY A 112 7.15 -0.57 -12.60
C GLY A 112 6.76 0.37 -11.46
N ILE A 113 5.83 1.26 -11.77
CA ILE A 113 5.32 2.29 -10.85
C ILE A 113 3.89 1.92 -10.48
N LEU A 114 3.65 1.63 -9.21
CA LEU A 114 2.30 1.28 -8.74
C LEU A 114 1.43 2.54 -8.66
N GLN A 115 0.22 2.45 -9.22
CA GLN A 115 -0.85 3.42 -9.02
C GLN A 115 -2.11 2.70 -8.54
N PHE A 116 -2.73 3.23 -7.48
CA PHE A 116 -4.04 2.77 -7.04
C PHE A 116 -5.12 3.31 -7.96
N LEU A 117 -6.08 2.46 -8.32
CA LEU A 117 -7.27 2.82 -9.10
C LEU A 117 -8.52 2.80 -8.22
N ASP A 118 -9.58 3.49 -8.65
CA ASP A 118 -10.85 3.56 -7.91
C ASP A 118 -11.60 2.23 -7.88
N ALA A 119 -11.45 1.42 -8.93
CA ALA A 119 -12.08 0.10 -9.01
C ALA A 119 -11.49 -0.82 -7.93
N LYS A 120 -12.33 -1.65 -7.29
CA LYS A 120 -11.92 -2.55 -6.21
C LYS A 120 -12.11 -4.02 -6.56
N GLY A 121 -11.22 -4.86 -6.03
CA GLY A 121 -11.32 -6.31 -5.97
C GLY A 121 -11.92 -6.81 -4.66
N ALA A 122 -11.57 -8.03 -4.27
CA ALA A 122 -12.07 -8.64 -3.04
C ALA A 122 -11.59 -7.89 -1.78
N GLY A 123 -12.41 -7.86 -0.72
CA GLY A 123 -12.01 -7.30 0.56
C GLY A 123 -11.65 -5.81 0.55
N GLY A 124 -12.20 -5.04 -0.41
CA GLY A 124 -12.00 -3.58 -0.47
C GLY A 124 -10.68 -3.13 -1.11
N TRP A 125 -9.80 -4.06 -1.48
CA TRP A 125 -8.53 -3.75 -2.13
C TRP A 125 -8.72 -3.07 -3.49
N PRO A 126 -8.10 -1.92 -3.75
CA PRO A 126 -8.12 -1.27 -5.06
C PRO A 126 -7.41 -2.12 -6.10
N ASP A 127 -7.89 -2.08 -7.34
CA ASP A 127 -7.10 -2.45 -8.50
C ASP A 127 -5.83 -1.59 -8.53
N ILE A 128 -4.72 -2.18 -8.96
CA ILE A 128 -3.45 -1.45 -9.12
C ILE A 128 -3.02 -1.48 -10.58
N GLN A 129 -2.65 -0.33 -11.12
CA GLN A 129 -1.99 -0.22 -12.42
C GLN A 129 -0.48 -0.21 -12.20
N ILE A 130 0.26 -0.97 -13.01
CA ILE A 130 1.72 -0.97 -12.97
C ILE A 130 2.24 -0.21 -14.19
N GLY A 131 2.58 1.06 -13.97
CA GLY A 131 3.11 1.96 -14.99
C GLY A 131 4.58 1.67 -15.34
N GLY A 132 5.04 2.36 -16.38
CA GLY A 132 6.41 2.28 -16.91
C GLY A 132 6.47 2.96 -18.28
N PRO A 133 7.55 2.75 -19.06
CA PRO A 133 7.57 3.20 -20.46
C PRO A 133 6.47 2.52 -21.28
N GLY A 134 5.73 3.28 -22.08
CA GLY A 134 4.72 2.78 -23.02
C GLY A 134 3.33 3.38 -22.84
N PHE A 135 2.33 2.72 -23.42
CA PHE A 135 0.95 3.22 -23.54
C PHE A 135 -0.09 2.11 -23.32
N CYS A 136 0.28 1.04 -22.61
CA CYS A 136 -0.64 -0.05 -22.29
C CYS A 136 -0.14 -0.82 -21.08
N PHE A 137 -0.72 -0.54 -19.92
CA PHE A 137 -0.19 -1.01 -18.64
C PHE A 137 -1.07 -2.11 -18.05
N PRO A 138 -0.47 -3.13 -17.41
CA PRO A 138 -1.24 -4.14 -16.73
C PRO A 138 -1.95 -3.54 -15.51
N VAL A 139 -3.20 -3.94 -15.35
CA VAL A 139 -3.98 -3.72 -14.13
C VAL A 139 -4.11 -5.04 -13.42
N LEU A 140 -3.71 -5.06 -12.16
CA LEU A 140 -3.82 -6.22 -11.28
C LEU A 140 -5.01 -6.01 -10.34
N ARG A 141 -5.76 -7.08 -10.10
CA ARG A 141 -6.88 -7.10 -9.16
C ARG A 141 -6.61 -8.07 -8.04
N TRP A 142 -6.94 -7.67 -6.81
CA TRP A 142 -6.90 -8.58 -5.66
C TRP A 142 -8.03 -9.61 -5.75
N ASN A 143 -7.66 -10.89 -5.72
CA ASN A 143 -8.60 -12.01 -5.79
C ASN A 143 -9.00 -12.61 -4.42
N GLY A 144 -8.62 -11.94 -3.32
CA GLY A 144 -8.79 -12.46 -1.95
C GLY A 144 -7.52 -13.07 -1.37
N ARG A 145 -6.50 -13.33 -2.21
CA ARG A 145 -5.23 -13.92 -1.78
C ARG A 145 -4.00 -13.21 -2.36
N ALA A 146 -4.07 -12.77 -3.61
CA ALA A 146 -2.98 -12.11 -4.31
C ALA A 146 -3.52 -11.15 -5.37
N TYR A 147 -2.69 -10.17 -5.76
CA TYR A 147 -2.91 -9.41 -6.98
C TYR A 147 -2.62 -10.28 -8.20
N VAL A 148 -3.60 -10.40 -9.09
CA VAL A 148 -3.50 -11.18 -10.34
C VAL A 148 -3.83 -10.28 -11.53
N GLN A 149 -3.24 -10.57 -12.70
CA GLN A 149 -3.52 -9.82 -13.92
C GLN A 149 -5.02 -9.87 -14.23
N HIS A 150 -5.61 -8.69 -14.40
CA HIS A 150 -7.04 -8.55 -14.67
C HIS A 150 -7.30 -8.00 -16.07
N ARG A 151 -6.66 -6.89 -16.44
CA ARG A 151 -6.78 -6.27 -17.76
C ARG A 151 -5.53 -5.47 -18.10
N HIS A 152 -5.51 -4.86 -19.27
CA HIS A 152 -4.58 -3.79 -19.60
C HIS A 152 -5.34 -2.52 -19.92
N GLU A 153 -4.80 -1.38 -19.54
CA GLU A 153 -5.39 -0.07 -19.85
C GLU A 153 -4.36 1.03 -20.03
N TYR A 154 -4.80 2.11 -20.64
CA TYR A 154 -4.09 3.38 -20.73
C TYR A 154 -5.10 4.52 -20.61
N GLU A 155 -4.86 5.44 -19.69
CA GLU A 155 -5.79 6.55 -19.38
C GLU A 155 -7.23 6.05 -19.11
N GLY A 156 -7.36 4.94 -18.38
CA GLY A 156 -8.65 4.32 -18.05
C GLY A 156 -9.35 3.60 -19.22
N LYS A 157 -8.73 3.52 -20.40
CA LYS A 157 -9.29 2.84 -21.58
C LYS A 157 -8.62 1.49 -21.81
N PRO A 158 -9.38 0.43 -22.15
CA PRO A 158 -8.80 -0.87 -22.47
C PRO A 158 -7.79 -0.79 -23.61
N CYS A 159 -6.69 -1.54 -23.50
CA CYS A 159 -5.68 -1.67 -24.54
C CYS A 159 -5.20 -3.12 -24.64
N ARG A 160 -4.42 -3.44 -25.67
CA ARG A 160 -3.78 -4.75 -25.83
C ARG A 160 -2.27 -4.55 -25.92
N SER A 161 -1.51 -5.22 -25.06
CA SER A 161 -0.06 -5.34 -25.28
C SER A 161 0.12 -6.13 -26.58
N ARG A 162 0.83 -5.54 -27.54
CA ARG A 162 1.23 -6.25 -28.76
C ARG A 162 2.33 -7.25 -28.46
#